data_AF-A0A538AJL1-F1
#
_entry.id   AF-A0A538AJL1-F1
#
_cell.length_a   1.000
_cell.length_b   1.000
_cell.length_c   1.000
_cell.angle_alpha   90.00
_cell.angle_beta   90.00
_cell.angle_gamma   90.00
#
_symmetry.space_group_name_H-M   'P 1'
#
loop_
_entity.id
_entity.type
_entity.pdbx_description
1 polymer ?
#
loop_
_entity_poly.entity_id
_entity_poly.type
_entity_poly.pdbx_seq_one_letter_code
_entity_poly.pdbx_strand_id
1 'polypeptide(L)'
;MKRTLLILAIAALALPATALAKGPSAASVTGPGLGKPIKITGTEDTGSPMMNFAEQAGFFPAVFGQTPDPMLRDRPKGDLGPRYTIDYTVPASDTQANHIRQELYPYARPSPITYMAPGQEIFDSTTRGGWFQADPQLTKNLVVDGLPARPPATAAAAPRHSSNSSFFSTGMLSWFGAVAVLLAAATGAVLYRRVHRRPAA
;
A
#
# COMPACT_ATOMS: atom_id res chain seq x y z
N MET A 1 48.75 22.90 -0.95
CA MET A 1 48.10 22.26 0.22
C MET A 1 46.75 22.89 0.58
N LYS A 2 46.63 24.23 0.67
CA LYS A 2 45.34 24.90 0.98
C LYS A 2 44.24 24.79 -0.11
N ARG A 3 44.62 24.72 -1.40
CA ARG A 3 43.68 24.58 -2.52
C ARG A 3 43.07 23.17 -2.63
N THR A 4 43.82 22.14 -2.22
CA THR A 4 43.38 20.74 -2.28
C THR A 4 42.32 20.42 -1.21
N LEU A 5 42.44 21.02 -0.02
CA LEU A 5 41.42 20.93 1.04
C LEU A 5 40.10 21.61 0.65
N LEU A 6 40.16 22.64 -0.19
CA LEU A 6 38.97 23.39 -0.62
C LEU A 6 38.15 22.62 -1.67
N ILE A 7 38.80 21.80 -2.49
CA ILE A 7 38.13 20.93 -3.48
C ILE A 7 37.43 19.73 -2.81
N LEU A 8 38.04 19.16 -1.75
CA LEU A 8 37.42 18.05 -1.00
C LEU A 8 36.17 18.50 -0.21
N ALA A 9 36.17 19.72 0.30
CA ALA A 9 35.02 20.29 1.01
C ALA A 9 33.83 20.57 0.09
N ILE A 10 34.06 21.02 -1.16
CA ILE A 10 32.98 21.27 -2.13
C ILE A 10 32.38 19.96 -2.66
N ALA A 11 33.17 18.90 -2.79
CA ALA A 11 32.67 17.58 -3.19
C ALA A 11 31.73 16.94 -2.14
N ALA A 12 31.86 17.30 -0.86
CA ALA A 12 30.97 16.82 0.21
C ALA A 12 29.58 17.48 0.21
N LEU A 13 29.42 18.67 -0.40
CA LEU A 13 28.11 19.33 -0.60
C LEU A 13 27.33 18.81 -1.81
N ALA A 14 27.95 17.95 -2.63
CA ALA A 14 27.30 17.30 -3.78
C ALA A 14 26.68 15.94 -3.43
N LEU A 15 26.60 15.58 -2.15
CA LEU A 15 25.71 14.50 -1.74
C LEU A 15 24.29 14.98 -2.00
N PRO A 16 23.47 14.25 -2.79
CA PRO A 16 22.06 14.59 -2.90
C PRO A 16 21.50 14.62 -1.48
N ALA A 17 21.08 15.80 -1.03
CA ALA A 17 20.21 15.90 0.13
C ALA A 17 19.05 14.94 -0.18
N THR A 18 18.94 13.86 0.58
CA THR A 18 17.78 12.99 0.49
C THR A 18 16.60 13.88 0.78
N ALA A 19 15.87 14.30 -0.26
CA ALA A 19 14.63 15.01 -0.10
C ALA A 19 13.83 14.17 0.90
N LEU A 20 13.54 14.73 2.08
CA LEU A 20 12.65 14.08 3.03
C LEU A 20 11.40 13.75 2.23
N ALA A 21 11.25 12.47 1.92
CA ALA A 21 10.21 12.03 1.03
C ALA A 21 8.89 12.39 1.70
N LYS A 22 7.99 13.03 0.95
CA LYS A 22 6.74 13.55 1.49
C LYS A 22 6.03 12.47 2.30
N GLY A 23 5.58 12.85 3.49
CA GLY A 23 4.85 11.98 4.39
C GLY A 23 3.38 11.86 3.96
N PRO A 24 2.62 10.96 4.59
CA PRO A 24 1.18 10.94 4.43
C PRO A 24 0.53 12.15 5.12
N SER A 25 -0.46 12.77 4.50
CA SER A 25 -1.24 13.88 5.07
C SER A 25 -2.46 13.40 5.88
N ALA A 26 -2.88 12.16 5.64
CA ALA A 26 -3.95 11.51 6.39
C ALA A 26 -3.75 9.99 6.43
N ALA A 27 -4.33 9.38 7.45
CA ALA A 27 -4.53 7.94 7.53
C ALA A 27 -5.90 7.61 8.11
N SER A 28 -6.42 6.45 7.75
CA SER A 28 -7.58 5.85 8.41
C SER A 28 -7.28 4.44 8.87
N VAL A 29 -7.63 4.12 10.11
CA VAL A 29 -7.49 2.78 10.69
C VAL A 29 -8.86 2.12 10.78
N THR A 30 -8.98 0.94 10.19
CA THR A 30 -10.18 0.10 10.22
C THR A 30 -9.87 -1.30 10.70
N GLY A 31 -10.85 -1.97 11.30
CA GLY A 31 -10.69 -3.35 11.75
C GLY A 31 -11.69 -3.74 12.83
N PRO A 32 -11.53 -4.93 13.40
CA PRO A 32 -12.47 -5.49 14.37
C PRO A 32 -12.70 -4.58 15.58
N GLY A 33 -13.94 -4.52 16.07
CA GLY A 33 -14.29 -3.73 17.25
C GLY A 33 -14.31 -2.22 17.04
N LEU A 34 -13.94 -1.71 15.86
CA LEU A 34 -14.13 -0.30 15.50
C LEU A 34 -15.52 -0.13 14.88
N GLY A 35 -16.38 0.68 15.50
CA GLY A 35 -17.68 1.06 14.93
C GLY A 35 -17.58 2.05 13.77
N LYS A 36 -16.45 2.76 13.66
CA LYS A 36 -16.11 3.69 12.58
C LYS A 36 -14.59 3.75 12.41
N PRO A 37 -14.06 4.14 11.23
CA PRO A 37 -12.62 4.32 11.06
C PRO A 37 -12.07 5.37 12.03
N ILE A 38 -10.92 5.08 12.64
CA ILE A 38 -10.13 6.10 13.34
C ILE A 38 -9.44 6.93 12.28
N LYS A 39 -9.62 8.24 12.28
CA LYS A 39 -9.00 9.15 11.32
C LYS A 39 -7.86 9.89 11.98
N ILE A 40 -6.69 9.80 11.39
CA ILE A 40 -5.51 10.59 11.74
C ILE A 40 -5.31 11.59 10.62
N THR A 41 -5.29 12.87 10.96
CA THR A 41 -5.06 13.97 10.04
C THR A 41 -4.07 14.93 10.67
N GLY A 42 -3.22 15.55 9.88
CA GLY A 42 -2.28 16.54 10.38
C GLY A 42 -1.41 17.07 9.25
N THR A 43 -0.69 18.14 9.54
CA THR A 43 0.35 18.64 8.63
C THR A 43 1.49 17.64 8.57
N GLU A 44 2.30 17.70 7.50
CA GLU A 44 3.52 16.90 7.34
C GLU A 44 4.69 17.42 8.21
N ASP A 45 4.42 18.36 9.13
CA ASP A 45 5.42 18.95 10.00
C ASP A 45 5.96 17.95 11.02
N THR A 46 7.26 18.05 11.33
CA THR A 46 7.89 17.24 12.38
C THR A 46 7.17 17.40 13.71
N GLY A 47 6.86 16.27 14.35
CA GLY A 47 6.15 16.24 15.64
C GLY A 47 4.63 16.37 15.55
N SER A 48 4.06 16.54 14.35
CA SER A 48 2.60 16.52 14.17
C SER A 48 2.02 15.13 14.53
N PRO A 49 0.72 15.05 14.89
CA PRO A 49 0.09 13.75 15.15
C PRO A 49 0.20 12.77 13.97
N MET A 50 0.09 13.27 12.74
CA MET A 50 0.18 12.45 11.53
C MET A 50 1.61 11.93 11.29
N MET A 51 2.59 12.80 11.48
CA MET A 51 4.00 12.49 11.32
C MET A 51 4.46 11.45 12.36
N ASN A 52 4.11 11.66 13.64
CA ASN A 52 4.38 10.72 14.71
C ASN A 52 3.72 9.36 14.47
N PHE A 53 2.46 9.36 14.00
CA PHE A 53 1.75 8.12 13.65
C PHE A 53 2.46 7.34 12.54
N ALA A 54 2.88 8.04 11.48
CA ALA A 54 3.60 7.43 10.36
C ALA A 54 4.97 6.87 10.79
N GLU A 55 5.72 7.57 11.64
CA GLU A 55 6.99 7.08 12.21
C GLU A 55 6.79 5.84 13.07
N GLN A 56 5.86 5.92 14.03
CA GLN A 56 5.59 4.83 14.97
C GLN A 56 5.09 3.55 14.26
N ALA A 57 4.38 3.70 13.14
CA ALA A 57 3.93 2.60 12.31
C ALA A 57 5.00 2.07 11.35
N GLY A 58 6.15 2.74 11.21
CA GLY A 58 7.22 2.35 10.29
C GLY A 58 6.93 2.65 8.82
N PHE A 59 6.12 3.68 8.54
CA PHE A 59 5.76 4.06 7.16
C PHE A 59 7.00 4.37 6.32
N PHE A 60 7.90 5.25 6.80
CA PHE A 60 9.06 5.70 6.02
C PHE A 60 10.03 4.59 5.62
N PRO A 61 10.51 3.72 6.52
CA PRO A 61 11.36 2.60 6.10
C PRO A 61 10.61 1.59 5.22
N ALA A 62 9.31 1.40 5.40
CA ALA A 62 8.51 0.51 4.57
C ALA A 62 8.26 1.07 3.16
N VAL A 63 8.19 2.40 3.01
CA VAL A 63 8.00 3.04 1.71
C VAL A 63 9.33 3.26 1.00
N PHE A 64 10.26 3.96 1.65
CA PHE A 64 11.47 4.50 1.02
C PHE A 64 12.73 3.67 1.28
N GLY A 65 12.68 2.74 2.23
CA GLY A 65 13.88 2.07 2.74
C GLY A 65 14.76 3.02 3.57
N GLN A 66 15.57 2.43 4.47
CA GLN A 66 16.49 3.18 5.33
C GLN A 66 17.78 2.40 5.56
N THR A 67 18.84 3.10 5.96
CA THR A 67 20.12 2.48 6.36
C THR A 67 20.52 3.02 7.74
N PRO A 68 20.70 2.16 8.76
CA PRO A 68 20.47 0.71 8.74
C PRO A 68 18.99 0.36 8.47
N ASP A 69 18.74 -0.81 7.89
CA ASP A 69 17.38 -1.26 7.57
C ASP A 69 16.66 -1.74 8.84
N PRO A 70 15.60 -1.05 9.28
CA PRO A 70 14.91 -1.41 10.51
C PRO A 70 13.83 -2.48 10.27
N MET A 71 13.59 -2.88 9.02
CA MET A 71 12.55 -3.82 8.68
C MET A 71 12.96 -5.24 9.04
N LEU A 72 12.01 -6.02 9.57
CA LEU A 72 12.23 -7.41 9.92
C LEU A 72 12.40 -8.26 8.66
N ARG A 73 13.31 -9.22 8.72
CA ARG A 73 13.60 -10.13 7.59
C ARG A 73 12.42 -11.06 7.30
N ASP A 74 11.75 -11.53 8.34
CA ASP A 74 10.68 -12.50 8.27
C ASP A 74 9.46 -12.03 9.05
N ARG A 75 8.29 -12.61 8.73
CA ARG A 75 7.08 -12.45 9.52
C ARG A 75 7.35 -12.87 10.98
N PRO A 76 7.02 -12.04 11.98
CA PRO A 76 7.09 -12.43 13.38
C PRO A 76 6.28 -13.71 13.64
N LYS A 77 6.88 -14.64 14.39
CA LYS A 77 6.27 -15.93 14.71
C LYS A 77 5.17 -15.77 15.75
N GLY A 78 4.23 -16.72 15.77
CA GLY A 78 3.16 -16.79 16.75
C GLY A 78 1.88 -16.08 16.30
N ASP A 79 0.95 -15.92 17.25
CA ASP A 79 -0.30 -15.22 17.02
C ASP A 79 -0.08 -13.70 17.12
N LEU A 80 -0.37 -13.00 16.02
CA LEU A 80 -0.30 -11.53 15.96
C LEU A 80 -1.61 -10.89 16.45
N GLY A 81 -2.64 -11.69 16.70
CA GLY A 81 -3.97 -11.22 17.05
C GLY A 81 -4.75 -10.68 15.84
N PRO A 82 -5.87 -9.97 16.10
CA PRO A 82 -6.72 -9.41 15.05
C PRO A 82 -5.96 -8.42 14.15
N ARG A 83 -6.18 -8.55 12.84
CA ARG A 83 -5.63 -7.64 11.82
C ARG A 83 -6.50 -6.41 11.65
N TYR A 84 -5.85 -5.25 11.64
CA TYR A 84 -6.38 -3.94 11.26
C TYR A 84 -5.72 -3.47 9.97
N THR A 85 -6.34 -2.51 9.30
CA THR A 85 -5.83 -1.90 8.07
C THR A 85 -5.64 -0.41 8.29
N ILE A 86 -4.47 0.10 7.93
CA ILE A 86 -4.17 1.52 7.80
C ILE A 86 -4.18 1.84 6.31
N ASP A 87 -5.06 2.74 5.89
CA ASP A 87 -5.06 3.31 4.55
C ASP A 87 -4.55 4.76 4.64
N TYR A 88 -3.40 5.02 4.02
CA TYR A 88 -2.74 6.32 3.96
C TYR A 88 -3.13 7.10 2.70
N THR A 89 -3.15 8.42 2.82
CA THR A 89 -3.20 9.35 1.69
C THR A 89 -1.88 10.12 1.67
N VAL A 90 -1.14 10.00 0.56
CA VAL A 90 0.18 10.60 0.38
C VAL A 90 0.11 11.64 -0.74
N PRO A 91 0.26 12.94 -0.46
CA PRO A 91 0.20 13.97 -1.50
C PRO A 91 1.32 13.80 -2.54
N ALA A 92 0.93 13.66 -3.82
CA ALA A 92 1.85 13.62 -4.95
C ALA A 92 1.97 14.99 -5.66
N SER A 93 0.85 15.72 -5.72
CA SER A 93 0.75 17.10 -6.18
C SER A 93 -0.44 17.79 -5.51
N ASP A 94 -0.69 19.06 -5.83
CA ASP A 94 -1.85 19.81 -5.28
C ASP A 94 -3.21 19.16 -5.59
N THR A 95 -3.28 18.30 -6.61
CA THR A 95 -4.53 17.66 -7.06
C THR A 95 -4.48 16.14 -7.07
N GLN A 96 -3.33 15.53 -6.76
CA GLN A 96 -3.13 14.08 -6.83
C GLN A 96 -2.55 13.54 -5.54
N ALA A 97 -2.98 12.34 -5.16
CA ALA A 97 -2.44 11.61 -4.03
C ALA A 97 -2.29 10.12 -4.38
N ASN A 98 -1.25 9.49 -3.83
CA ASN A 98 -1.12 8.04 -3.79
C ASN A 98 -1.82 7.49 -2.55
N HIS A 99 -2.34 6.27 -2.65
CA HIS A 99 -2.96 5.56 -1.53
C HIS A 99 -2.14 4.32 -1.20
N ILE A 100 -1.66 4.26 0.05
CA ILE A 100 -0.80 3.17 0.52
C ILE A 100 -1.52 2.43 1.64
N ARG A 101 -1.52 1.10 1.56
CA ARG A 101 -2.11 0.24 2.57
C ARG A 101 -1.02 -0.42 3.41
N GLN A 102 -1.26 -0.46 4.72
CA GLN A 102 -0.44 -1.17 5.68
C GLN A 102 -1.35 -1.97 6.62
N GLU A 103 -0.97 -3.21 6.92
CA GLU A 103 -1.61 -4.01 7.94
C GLU A 103 -1.06 -3.64 9.32
N LEU A 104 -1.93 -3.63 10.32
CA LEU A 104 -1.59 -3.35 11.71
C LEU A 104 -2.09 -4.48 12.60
N TYR A 105 -1.21 -4.95 13.48
CA TYR A 105 -1.47 -5.96 14.50
C TYR A 105 -1.20 -5.33 15.87
N PRO A 106 -2.16 -4.56 16.42
CA PRO A 106 -1.90 -3.69 17.57
C PRO A 106 -1.75 -4.45 18.88
N TYR A 107 -2.25 -5.70 18.92
CA TYR A 107 -2.24 -6.58 20.08
C TYR A 107 -1.18 -7.70 19.99
N ALA A 108 -0.33 -7.68 18.96
CA ALA A 108 0.79 -8.60 18.86
C ALA A 108 1.71 -8.47 20.09
N ARG A 109 2.34 -9.57 20.48
CA ARG A 109 3.28 -9.61 21.62
C ARG A 109 4.69 -9.93 21.14
N PRO A 110 5.73 -9.33 21.75
CA PRO A 110 5.69 -8.38 22.88
C PRO A 110 5.31 -6.95 22.49
N SER A 111 5.35 -6.62 21.20
CA SER A 111 5.12 -5.28 20.65
C SER A 111 4.18 -5.35 19.44
N PRO A 112 3.47 -4.27 19.12
CA PRO A 112 2.64 -4.20 17.92
C PRO A 112 3.50 -4.42 16.66
N ILE A 113 2.89 -5.04 15.66
CA ILE A 113 3.54 -5.34 14.38
C ILE A 113 2.78 -4.65 13.27
N THR A 114 3.49 -4.13 12.28
CA THR A 114 2.90 -3.69 11.02
C THR A 114 3.50 -4.45 9.84
N TYR A 115 2.73 -4.52 8.75
CA TYR A 115 3.20 -5.09 7.49
C TYR A 115 2.74 -4.23 6.33
N MET A 116 3.68 -3.78 5.49
CA MET A 116 3.36 -3.13 4.23
C MET A 116 3.67 -4.08 3.09
N ALA A 117 2.71 -4.28 2.18
CA ALA A 117 2.99 -5.06 0.98
C ALA A 117 4.03 -4.30 0.12
N PRO A 118 5.06 -4.99 -0.40
CA PRO A 118 5.98 -4.40 -1.37
C PRO A 118 5.26 -4.13 -2.70
N GLY A 119 5.78 -3.20 -3.49
CA GLY A 119 5.29 -2.98 -4.86
C GLY A 119 4.06 -2.09 -4.97
N GLN A 120 3.63 -1.41 -3.90
CA GLN A 120 2.53 -0.44 -4.00
C GLN A 120 3.06 0.85 -4.66
N GLU A 121 2.33 1.36 -5.65
CA GLU A 121 2.74 2.56 -6.39
C GLU A 121 2.76 3.80 -5.49
N ILE A 122 3.87 4.54 -5.54
CA ILE A 122 4.06 5.80 -4.82
C ILE A 122 4.97 6.73 -5.60
N PHE A 123 4.47 7.92 -5.95
CA PHE A 123 5.14 8.83 -6.88
C PHE A 123 5.54 8.09 -8.16
N ASP A 124 6.83 8.15 -8.53
CA ASP A 124 7.41 7.45 -9.69
C ASP A 124 8.11 6.13 -9.30
N SER A 125 7.74 5.53 -8.16
CA SER A 125 8.38 4.33 -7.61
C SER A 125 7.36 3.39 -6.96
N THR A 126 7.85 2.37 -6.26
CA THR A 126 7.05 1.43 -5.49
C THR A 126 7.58 1.23 -4.07
N THR A 127 6.70 0.91 -3.13
CA THR A 127 7.07 0.63 -1.74
C THR A 127 8.09 -0.51 -1.62
N ARG A 128 9.08 -0.35 -0.74
CA ARG A 128 9.96 -1.45 -0.31
C ARG A 128 9.17 -2.58 0.35
N GLY A 129 8.15 -2.23 1.13
CA GLY A 129 7.33 -3.14 1.92
C GLY A 129 8.10 -3.83 3.05
N GLY A 130 7.44 -4.78 3.72
CA GLY A 130 8.04 -5.64 4.74
C GLY A 130 7.35 -5.56 6.09
N TRP A 131 7.85 -6.38 7.02
CA TRP A 131 7.40 -6.44 8.41
C TRP A 131 8.17 -5.43 9.25
N PHE A 132 7.50 -4.77 10.18
CA PHE A 132 8.11 -3.80 11.08
C PHE A 132 7.59 -3.99 12.51
N GLN A 133 8.49 -3.87 13.48
CA GLN A 133 8.12 -3.81 14.89
C GLN A 133 7.72 -2.38 15.21
N ALA A 134 6.42 -2.12 15.31
CA ALA A 134 5.90 -0.79 15.58
C ALA A 134 6.23 -0.34 17.01
N ASP A 135 6.28 0.99 17.20
CA ASP A 135 6.45 1.58 18.51
C ASP A 135 5.23 1.27 19.40
N PRO A 136 5.39 0.79 20.65
CA PRO A 136 4.28 0.58 21.56
C PRO A 136 3.38 1.82 21.80
N GLN A 137 3.88 3.03 21.59
CA GLN A 137 3.09 4.27 21.63
C GLN A 137 2.03 4.32 20.53
N LEU A 138 2.23 3.64 19.39
CA LEU A 138 1.24 3.54 18.32
C LEU A 138 -0.09 3.02 18.86
N THR A 139 -0.05 1.86 19.52
CA THR A 139 -1.24 1.23 20.09
C THR A 139 -1.84 2.09 21.20
N LYS A 140 -1.02 2.72 22.05
CA LYS A 140 -1.52 3.59 23.13
C LYS A 140 -2.28 4.79 22.59
N ASN A 141 -1.74 5.45 21.57
CA ASN A 141 -2.37 6.60 20.92
C ASN A 141 -3.68 6.18 20.23
N LEU A 142 -3.66 5.06 19.49
CA LEU A 142 -4.88 4.53 18.87
C LEU A 142 -5.96 4.17 19.88
N VAL A 143 -5.60 3.70 21.09
CA VAL A 143 -6.57 3.44 22.16
C VAL A 143 -7.21 4.74 22.66
N VAL A 144 -6.45 5.83 22.77
CA VAL A 144 -7.01 7.16 23.07
C VAL A 144 -8.02 7.59 22.00
N ASP A 145 -7.74 7.25 20.74
CA ASP A 145 -8.58 7.62 19.60
C ASP A 145 -9.75 6.64 19.33
N GLY A 146 -9.93 5.62 20.18
CA GLY A 146 -11.09 4.72 20.16
C GLY A 146 -10.82 3.28 19.73
N LEU A 147 -9.54 2.87 19.58
CA LEU A 147 -9.18 1.46 19.47
C LEU A 147 -9.52 0.75 20.79
N PRO A 148 -10.15 -0.43 20.75
CA PRO A 148 -10.40 -1.20 21.97
C PRO A 148 -9.09 -1.48 22.75
N ALA A 149 -9.08 -1.27 24.06
CA ALA A 149 -7.89 -1.52 24.89
C ALA A 149 -7.48 -3.00 24.98
N ARG A 150 -8.39 -3.91 24.58
CA ARG A 150 -8.15 -5.35 24.49
C ARG A 150 -8.65 -5.83 23.13
N PRO A 151 -8.03 -6.88 22.56
CA PRO A 151 -8.53 -7.46 21.32
C PRO A 151 -10.01 -7.83 21.49
N PRO A 152 -10.88 -7.46 20.53
CA PRO A 152 -12.24 -7.96 20.52
C PRO A 152 -12.19 -9.48 20.60
N ALA A 153 -13.05 -10.08 21.42
CA ALA A 153 -13.23 -11.52 21.35
C ALA A 153 -13.56 -11.83 19.89
N THR A 154 -12.67 -12.56 19.20
CA THR A 154 -12.95 -13.10 17.88
C THR A 154 -14.32 -13.73 18.01
N ALA A 155 -15.34 -13.17 17.35
CA ALA A 155 -16.62 -13.83 17.26
C ALA A 155 -16.27 -15.22 16.72
N ALA A 156 -16.34 -16.23 17.60
CA ALA A 156 -15.98 -17.59 17.28
C ALA A 156 -16.66 -17.88 15.96
N ALA A 157 -15.86 -18.26 14.95
CA ALA A 157 -16.34 -18.53 13.61
C ALA A 157 -17.68 -19.24 13.74
N ALA A 158 -18.77 -18.56 13.38
CA ALA A 158 -20.08 -19.15 13.44
C ALA A 158 -19.97 -20.51 12.73
N PRO A 159 -20.54 -21.59 13.30
CA PRO A 159 -20.44 -22.91 12.69
C PRO A 159 -20.85 -22.73 11.23
N ARG A 160 -19.90 -23.01 10.32
CA ARG A 160 -20.18 -23.05 8.89
C ARG A 160 -21.27 -24.10 8.74
N HIS A 161 -22.52 -23.66 8.65
CA HIS A 161 -23.55 -24.49 8.08
C HIS A 161 -23.04 -24.79 6.69
N SER A 162 -22.63 -26.05 6.50
CA SER A 162 -22.38 -26.62 5.19
C SER A 162 -23.72 -26.59 4.46
N SER A 163 -24.06 -25.44 3.89
CA SER A 163 -25.11 -25.35 2.90
C SER A 163 -24.51 -25.91 1.62
N ASN A 164 -24.54 -27.24 1.53
CA ASN A 164 -24.37 -27.99 0.31
C ASN A 164 -25.57 -27.68 -0.59
N SER A 165 -25.55 -26.53 -1.24
CA SER A 165 -26.46 -26.21 -2.33
C SER A 165 -25.69 -26.38 -3.64
N SER A 166 -25.78 -27.59 -4.15
CA SER A 166 -25.66 -27.93 -5.56
C SER A 166 -26.53 -26.98 -6.39
N PHE A 167 -25.96 -25.86 -6.81
CA PHE A 167 -26.48 -25.03 -7.89
C PHE A 167 -25.82 -25.48 -9.18
N PHE A 168 -26.35 -26.56 -9.75
CA PHE A 168 -26.36 -26.69 -11.20
C PHE A 168 -27.23 -25.57 -11.74
N SER A 169 -26.63 -24.42 -12.03
CA SER A 169 -27.23 -23.40 -12.87
C SER A 169 -26.56 -23.46 -14.24
N THR A 170 -27.20 -24.19 -15.12
CA THR A 170 -27.01 -24.16 -16.56
C THR A 170 -27.26 -22.72 -17.04
N GLY A 171 -26.19 -21.99 -17.38
CA GLY A 171 -26.33 -20.68 -18.01
C GLY A 171 -25.02 -19.89 -18.07
N MET A 172 -24.62 -19.49 -19.28
CA MET A 172 -23.50 -18.61 -19.63
C MET A 172 -22.10 -19.22 -19.72
N LEU A 173 -21.96 -20.24 -20.59
CA LEU A 173 -20.82 -20.22 -21.53
C LEU A 173 -21.02 -19.09 -22.53
N SER A 174 -20.48 -17.90 -22.28
CA SER A 174 -20.21 -16.89 -23.33
C SER A 174 -19.49 -15.65 -22.79
N TRP A 175 -18.15 -15.70 -22.64
CA TRP A 175 -17.33 -14.48 -22.72
C TRP A 175 -15.92 -14.66 -23.31
N PHE A 176 -15.65 -15.76 -24.02
CA PHE A 176 -14.44 -15.90 -24.84
C PHE A 176 -14.72 -15.73 -26.36
N GLY A 177 -15.86 -15.14 -26.72
CA GLY A 177 -16.31 -14.95 -28.11
C GLY A 177 -16.17 -13.54 -28.68
N ALA A 178 -15.57 -12.58 -27.95
CA ALA A 178 -15.53 -11.17 -28.38
C ALA A 178 -14.18 -10.72 -28.99
N VAL A 179 -13.15 -11.56 -29.02
CA VAL A 179 -11.83 -11.22 -29.60
C VAL A 179 -11.57 -11.93 -30.94
N ALA A 180 -12.32 -13.00 -31.26
CA ALA A 180 -12.14 -13.75 -32.52
C ALA A 180 -12.93 -13.18 -33.72
N VAL A 181 -13.93 -12.30 -33.50
CA VAL A 181 -14.76 -11.75 -34.59
C VAL A 181 -14.22 -10.42 -35.15
N LEU A 182 -13.37 -9.70 -34.41
CA LEU A 182 -12.77 -8.44 -34.87
C LEU A 182 -11.51 -8.63 -35.73
N LEU A 183 -10.91 -9.83 -35.75
CA LEU A 183 -9.73 -10.13 -36.59
C LEU A 183 -10.07 -10.72 -37.97
N ALA A 184 -11.31 -11.20 -38.18
CA ALA A 184 -11.77 -11.69 -39.49
C ALA A 184 -12.35 -10.60 -40.40
N ALA A 185 -12.78 -9.45 -39.84
CA ALA A 185 -13.32 -8.33 -40.62
C ALA A 185 -12.23 -7.45 -41.26
N ALA A 186 -11.01 -7.42 -40.69
CA ALA A 186 -9.91 -6.60 -41.20
C ALA A 186 -9.20 -7.23 -42.43
N THR A 187 -9.19 -8.55 -42.55
CA THR A 187 -8.59 -9.27 -43.69
C THR A 187 -9.46 -9.24 -44.95
N GLY A 188 -10.80 -9.23 -44.81
CA GLY A 188 -11.73 -9.14 -45.94
C GLY A 188 -11.73 -7.77 -46.65
N ALA A 189 -11.60 -6.67 -45.90
CA ALA A 189 -11.63 -5.32 -46.46
C ALA A 189 -10.35 -4.95 -47.27
N VAL A 190 -9.21 -5.57 -46.94
CA VAL A 190 -7.93 -5.36 -47.65
C VAL A 190 -7.87 -6.13 -48.98
N LEU A 191 -8.53 -7.28 -49.06
CA LEU A 191 -8.63 -8.07 -50.31
C LEU A 191 -9.65 -7.48 -51.29
N TYR A 192 -10.77 -6.92 -50.82
CA TYR A 192 -11.77 -6.28 -51.68
C TYR A 192 -11.21 -5.03 -52.41
N ARG A 193 -10.32 -4.26 -51.76
CA ARG A 193 -9.69 -3.07 -52.37
C ARG A 193 -8.63 -3.39 -53.44
N ARG A 194 -8.05 -4.60 -53.46
CA ARG A 194 -7.04 -4.99 -54.48
C ARG A 194 -7.68 -5.49 -55.79
N VAL A 195 -8.90 -6.03 -55.75
CA VAL A 195 -9.57 -6.58 -56.94
C VAL A 195 -10.29 -5.49 -57.76
N HIS A 196 -10.63 -4.34 -57.16
CA HIS A 196 -11.32 -3.23 -57.85
C HIS A 196 -10.43 -2.05 -58.26
N ARG A 197 -9.10 -2.22 -58.22
CA ARG A 197 -8.15 -1.23 -58.78
C ARG A 197 -7.13 -1.91 -59.68
N ARG A 198 -7.58 -2.34 -60.86
CA ARG A 198 -6.74 -2.44 -62.07
C ARG A 198 -7.52 -1.90 -63.28
N PRO A 199 -6.82 -1.21 -64.20
CA PRO A 199 -7.36 -0.14 -65.02
C PRO A 199 -8.04 -0.66 -66.29
N ALA A 200 -9.08 0.04 -66.75
CA ALA A 200 -9.50 -0.04 -68.14
C ALA A 200 -8.58 0.87 -68.98
N ALA A 201 -8.22 0.36 -70.15
CA ALA A 201 -7.44 1.01 -71.19
C ALA A 201 -8.06 2.32 -71.69
#